data_AF-S7X6U9-F1
#
_entry.id   AF-S7X6U9-F1
#
_cell.length_a   1.000
_cell.length_b   1.000
_cell.length_c   1.000
_cell.angle_alpha   90.00
_cell.angle_beta   90.00
_cell.angle_gamma   90.00
#
_symmetry.space_group_name_H-M   'P 1'
#
loop_
_entity.id
_entity.type
_entity.pdbx_description
1 polymer ?
#
loop_
_entity_poly.entity_id
_entity_poly.type
_entity_poly.pdbx_seq_one_letter_code
_entity_poly.pdbx_strand_id
1 'polypeptide(L)' 'MEKLTKKLNGSFNKVYDYSESEGIDMRTAAFCIAIERIEKAYVQRGIFP' A
#
# COMPACT_ATOMS: atom_id res chain seq x y z
N MET A 1 20.09 3.06 11.19
CA MET A 1 19.73 3.79 9.97
C MET A 1 19.32 2.88 8.82
N GLU A 2 20.11 1.85 8.49
CA GLU A 2 19.83 0.93 7.36
C GLU A 2 18.41 0.33 7.35
N LYS A 3 17.91 -0.17 8.50
CA LYS A 3 16.55 -0.73 8.61
C LYS A 3 15.46 0.29 8.26
N LEU A 4 15.64 1.55 8.68
CA LEU A 4 14.68 2.62 8.43
C LEU A 4 14.67 2.96 6.95
N THR A 5 15.84 3.20 6.37
CA THR A 5 15.99 3.49 4.93
C THR A 5 15.39 2.38 4.08
N LYS A 6 15.67 1.12 4.41
CA LYS A 6 15.10 -0.03 3.68
C LYS A 6 13.57 -0.05 3.74
N LYS A 7 12.96 0.27 4.89
CA LYS A 7 11.51 0.32 5.05
C LYS A 7 10.89 1.49 4.29
N LEU A 8 11.48 2.69 4.39
CA LEU A 8 10.97 3.89 3.72
C LEU A 8 11.07 3.76 2.20
N ASN A 9 12.23 3.36 1.68
CA ASN A 9 12.42 3.16 0.23
C ASN A 9 11.48 2.08 -0.30
N GLY A 10 11.32 0.97 0.43
CA GLY A 10 10.41 -0.10 0.04
C GLY A 10 8.94 0.33 0.02
N SER A 11 8.52 1.20 0.94
CA SER A 11 7.16 1.77 0.93
C SER A 11 6.99 2.79 -0.19
N PHE A 12 7.99 3.66 -0.40
CA PHE A 12 7.97 4.68 -1.44
C PHE A 12 7.89 4.06 -2.84
N ASN A 13 8.75 3.09 -3.15
CA ASN A 13 8.77 2.44 -4.47
C ASN A 13 7.42 1.79 -4.78
N LYS A 14 6.77 1.14 -3.80
CA LYS A 14 5.44 0.55 -4.01
C LYS A 14 4.38 1.60 -4.37
N VAL A 15 4.42 2.77 -3.73
CA VAL A 15 3.49 3.85 -4.04
C VAL A 15 3.77 4.42 -5.43
N TYR A 16 5.05 4.60 -5.77
CA TYR A 16 5.47 5.09 -7.08
C TYR A 16 5.08 4.13 -8.21
N ASP A 17 5.39 2.84 -8.07
CA ASP A 17 5.07 1.83 -9.09
C ASP A 17 3.55 1.73 -9.32
N TYR A 18 2.75 1.81 -8.25
CA TYR A 18 1.28 1.82 -8.34
C TYR A 18 0.74 3.11 -8.97
N SER A 19 1.32 4.27 -8.65
CA SER A 19 0.88 5.53 -9.26
C SER A 19 1.13 5.56 -10.76
N GLU A 20 2.27 5.02 -11.21
CA GLU A 20 2.60 4.91 -12.63
C GLU A 20 1.71 3.89 -13.34
N SER A 21 1.42 2.73 -12.73
CA SER A 21 0.59 1.70 -13.35
C SER A 21 -0.86 2.12 -13.53
N GLU A 22 -1.42 2.82 -12.54
CA GLU A 22 -2.83 3.25 -12.54
C GLU A 22 -3.04 4.66 -13.11
N GLY A 23 -1.96 5.40 -13.42
CA GLY A 23 -2.04 6.76 -13.95
C GLY A 23 -2.67 7.77 -12.97
N ILE A 24 -2.38 7.63 -11.68
CA ILE A 24 -2.94 8.47 -10.59
C ILE A 24 -1.85 9.17 -9.80
N ASP A 25 -2.21 10.16 -8.98
CA ASP A 25 -1.22 10.81 -8.12
C ASP A 25 -0.77 9.91 -6.95
N MET A 26 0.46 10.14 -6.47
CA MET A 26 1.07 9.31 -5.41
C MET A 26 0.30 9.34 -4.09
N ARG A 27 -0.43 10.42 -3.77
CA ARG A 27 -1.24 10.47 -2.55
C ARG A 27 -2.42 9.51 -2.68
N THR A 28 -3.12 9.54 -3.81
CA THR A 28 -4.20 8.59 -4.09
C THR A 28 -3.69 7.15 -4.12
N ALA A 29 -2.56 6.88 -4.80
CA ALA A 29 -1.93 5.56 -4.81
C ALA A 29 -1.60 5.03 -3.40
N ALA A 30 -1.07 5.88 -2.52
CA ALA A 30 -0.80 5.51 -1.14
C ALA A 30 -2.08 5.10 -0.38
N PHE A 31 -3.19 5.79 -0.60
CA PHE A 31 -4.49 5.42 -0.02
C PHE A 31 -5.04 4.12 -0.62
N CYS A 32 -4.94 3.92 -1.93
CA CYS A 32 -5.35 2.66 -2.58
C CYS A 32 -4.63 1.46 -1.95
N ILE A 33 -3.30 1.50 -1.86
CA ILE A 33 -2.50 0.43 -1.24
C ILE A 33 -2.87 0.22 0.23
N ALA A 34 -3.16 1.29 0.97
CA ALA A 34 -3.54 1.19 2.38
C ALA A 34 -4.90 0.48 2.55
N ILE A 35 -5.89 0.86 1.73
CA ILE A 35 -7.24 0.30 1.76
C ILE A 35 -7.22 -1.16 1.32
N GLU A 36 -6.50 -1.51 0.24
CA GLU A 36 -6.37 -2.88 -0.26
C GLU A 36 -5.83 -3.82 0.83
N ARG A 37 -4.87 -3.38 1.64
CA ARG A 37 -4.36 -4.18 2.77
C ARG A 37 -5.42 -4.46 3.83
N ILE A 38 -6.27 -3.48 4.12
CA ILE A 38 -7.36 -3.60 5.10
C ILE A 38 -8.45 -4.51 4.55
N GLU A 39 -8.84 -4.29 3.28
CA GLU A 39 -9.83 -5.09 2.57
C GLU A 39 -9.40 -6.55 2.50
N LYS A 40 -8.16 -6.84 2.11
CA LYS A 40 -7.61 -8.20 2.08
C LYS A 40 -7.67 -8.87 3.45
N ALA A 41 -7.35 -8.15 4.52
CA ALA A 41 -7.45 -8.69 5.87
C ALA A 41 -8.91 -8.96 6.27
N TYR A 42 -9.84 -8.09 5.87
CA TYR A 42 -11.27 -8.26 6.12
C TYR A 42 -11.83 -9.48 5.37
N VAL A 43 -11.51 -9.63 4.09
CA VAL A 43 -11.91 -10.79 3.26
C VAL A 43 -11.37 -12.10 3.83
N GLN A 44 -10.11 -12.13 4.26
CA GLN A 44 -9.50 -13.33 4.83
C GLN A 44 -10.09 -13.73 6.19
N ARG A 45 -10.46 -12.74 7.01
CA ARG A 45 -11.03 -13.00 8.35
C ARG A 45 -12.53 -13.30 8.28
N GLY A 46 -13.20 -12.88 7.21
CA GLY A 46 -14.64 -12.99 7.07
C GLY A 46 -15.40 -12.08 8.04
N ILE A 47 -16.73 -12.15 7.96
CA ILE A 47 -17.62 -11.48 8.89
C ILE A 47 -18.11 -12.56 9.87
N PHE A 48 -17.67 -12.46 11.12
CA PHE A 48 -17.99 -13.37 12.24
C PHE A 48 -18.78 -12.58 13.30
N PRO A 49 -19.79 -13.17 13.98
CA PRO A 49 -19.72 -14.40 14.76
C PRO A 49 -19.95 -15.70 14.00
#